data_AF-A0A962UVZ9-F1
#
_entry.id   AF-A0A962UVZ9-F1
#
_cell.length_a   1.000
_cell.length_b   1.000
_cell.length_c   1.000
_cell.angle_alpha   90.00
_cell.angle_beta   90.00
_cell.angle_gamma   90.00
#
_symmetry.space_group_name_H-M   'P 1'
#
loop_
_entity.id
_entity.type
_entity.pdbx_description
1 polymer ?
#
loop_
_entity_poly.entity_id
_entity_poly.type
_entity_poly.pdbx_seq_one_letter_code
_entity_poly.pdbx_strand_id
1 'polypeptide(L)'
;MSMHVLLKLFSLLALGFPLLSLADGAAIAQQQCAGCHALEQPDYAALGIAERSQRQGPPLYYAGNKFRQTWLAAWLQKPVRLRPGGSFPPAHTQQTEEGDRIDASSLAEHIALAAEPARQVAEYLMSLQAHNALLEQDSYQPGKIALRMGKMDFRKFKGCNACHQDAPETGGMSGPELYTAWQRLQPAFISSYIKDPTAWDPHSMMPVLKVKDAAVHKLVNYLKAIGEQ
;
A
#
# COMPACT_ATOMS: atom_id res chain seq x y z
N MET A 1 -50.61 -7.23 48.43
CA MET A 1 -50.49 -6.22 47.36
C MET A 1 -49.07 -5.70 47.36
N SER A 2 -48.18 -6.34 46.60
CA SER A 2 -46.79 -5.91 46.42
C SER A 2 -46.41 -6.13 44.97
N MET A 3 -46.29 -5.06 44.20
CA MET A 3 -45.69 -5.08 42.86
C MET A 3 -44.52 -4.10 42.87
N HIS A 4 -43.31 -4.65 42.97
CA HIS A 4 -42.08 -3.91 42.74
C HIS A 4 -41.86 -3.85 41.22
N VAL A 5 -41.99 -2.67 40.63
CA VAL A 5 -41.56 -2.41 39.25
C VAL A 5 -40.09 -1.99 39.31
N LEU A 6 -39.19 -2.91 38.98
CA LEU A 6 -37.78 -2.60 38.74
C LEU A 6 -37.65 -1.95 37.35
N LEU A 7 -37.49 -0.63 37.31
CA LEU A 7 -37.11 0.09 36.09
C LEU A 7 -35.59 -0.04 35.91
N LYS A 8 -35.14 -0.98 35.08
CA LYS A 8 -33.74 -1.06 34.64
C LYS A 8 -33.48 0.07 33.63
N LEU A 9 -32.81 1.14 34.07
CA LEU A 9 -32.15 2.07 33.16
C LEU A 9 -30.98 1.34 32.47
N PHE A 10 -31.15 1.03 31.19
CA PHE A 10 -30.03 0.71 30.31
C PHE A 10 -29.36 2.03 29.90
N SER A 11 -28.22 2.33 30.50
CA SER A 11 -27.33 3.40 30.03
C SER A 11 -26.81 3.04 28.64
N LEU A 12 -27.34 3.70 27.60
CA LEU A 12 -26.69 3.80 26.29
C LEU A 12 -25.43 4.67 26.44
N LEU A 13 -24.28 4.04 26.68
CA LEU A 13 -23.00 4.75 26.74
C LEU A 13 -21.93 3.96 25.97
N ALA A 14 -22.04 3.87 24.63
CA ALA A 14 -21.01 3.18 23.82
C ALA A 14 -20.97 3.55 22.33
N LEU A 15 -21.25 4.80 21.90
CA LEU A 15 -21.20 5.17 20.47
C LEU A 15 -20.35 6.41 20.13
N GLY A 16 -19.74 7.10 21.11
CA GLY A 16 -18.98 8.35 20.87
C GLY A 16 -17.50 8.18 20.52
N PHE A 17 -16.85 7.13 21.04
CA PHE A 17 -15.40 6.93 20.90
C PHE A 17 -14.89 6.64 19.48
N PRO A 18 -15.52 5.78 18.65
CA PRO A 18 -14.98 5.46 17.33
C PRO A 18 -15.08 6.63 16.35
N LEU A 19 -16.10 7.48 16.47
CA LEU A 19 -16.28 8.65 15.60
C LEU A 19 -15.26 9.76 15.89
N LEU A 20 -14.90 9.96 17.15
CA LEU A 20 -13.90 10.96 17.55
C LEU A 20 -12.50 10.57 17.06
N SER A 21 -12.10 9.30 17.22
CA SER A 21 -10.81 8.77 16.74
C SER A 21 -10.63 8.95 15.23
N LEU A 22 -11.69 8.75 14.43
CA LEU A 22 -11.68 8.96 12.99
C LEU A 22 -11.53 10.44 12.62
N ALA A 23 -12.22 11.34 13.32
CA ALA A 23 -12.11 12.78 13.09
C ALA A 23 -10.71 13.31 13.40
N ASP A 24 -10.11 12.86 14.51
CA ASP A 24 -8.75 13.20 14.90
C ASP A 24 -7.73 12.68 13.86
N GLY A 25 -7.88 11.42 13.44
CA GLY A 25 -7.03 10.82 12.40
C GLY A 25 -7.12 11.54 11.06
N ALA A 26 -8.32 11.93 10.65
CA ALA A 26 -8.56 12.72 9.43
C ALA A 26 -7.89 14.09 9.50
N ALA A 27 -8.01 14.79 10.63
CA ALA A 27 -7.40 16.10 10.83
C ALA A 27 -5.87 16.02 10.76
N ILE A 28 -5.25 15.02 11.42
CA ILE A 28 -3.81 14.79 11.36
C ILE A 28 -3.37 14.49 9.92
N ALA A 29 -4.09 13.59 9.22
CA ALA A 29 -3.76 13.23 7.84
C ALA A 29 -3.85 14.43 6.91
N GLN A 30 -4.88 15.27 7.06
CA GLN A 30 -5.03 16.48 6.27
C GLN A 30 -3.89 17.47 6.51
N GLN A 31 -3.47 17.64 7.76
CA GLN A 31 -2.43 18.60 8.12
C GLN A 31 -1.02 18.13 7.73
N GLN A 32 -0.73 16.83 7.89
CA GLN A 32 0.65 16.31 7.83
C GLN A 32 0.93 15.40 6.64
N CYS A 33 -0.10 14.82 6.01
CA CYS A 33 0.07 13.85 4.93
C CYS A 33 -0.37 14.39 3.56
N ALA A 34 -1.39 15.26 3.52
CA ALA A 34 -1.99 15.74 2.27
C ALA A 34 -1.04 16.55 1.37
N GLY A 35 0.06 17.09 1.92
CA GLY A 35 1.10 17.76 1.13
C GLY A 35 1.88 16.84 0.18
N CYS A 36 1.94 15.53 0.49
CA CYS A 36 2.64 14.54 -0.32
C CYS A 36 1.72 13.45 -0.89
N HIS A 37 0.60 13.18 -0.22
CA HIS A 37 -0.31 12.08 -0.52
C HIS A 37 -1.70 12.59 -0.88
N ALA A 38 -2.25 12.13 -2.00
CA ALA A 38 -3.65 12.36 -2.33
C ALA A 38 -4.55 11.54 -1.39
N LEU A 39 -5.32 12.23 -0.53
CA LEU A 39 -6.30 11.61 0.38
C LEU A 39 -7.67 11.42 -0.27
N GLU A 40 -7.92 12.13 -1.37
CA GLU A 40 -9.08 11.97 -2.25
C GLU A 40 -8.61 11.60 -3.66
N GLN A 41 -9.51 11.03 -4.47
CA GLN A 41 -9.18 10.64 -5.84
C GLN A 41 -8.97 11.89 -6.70
N PRO A 42 -7.77 12.09 -7.29
CA PRO A 42 -7.55 13.17 -8.24
C PRO A 42 -8.35 12.95 -9.53
N ASP A 43 -8.69 14.03 -10.22
CA ASP A 43 -9.15 13.97 -11.61
C ASP A 43 -7.95 13.66 -12.54
N TYR A 44 -7.59 12.38 -12.61
CA TYR A 44 -6.48 11.93 -13.44
C TYR A 44 -6.66 12.25 -14.93
N ALA A 45 -7.90 12.31 -15.42
CA ALA A 45 -8.18 12.63 -16.81
C ALA A 45 -7.82 14.09 -17.11
N ALA A 46 -8.18 15.01 -16.22
CA ALA A 46 -7.82 16.42 -16.36
C ALA A 46 -6.32 16.67 -16.14
N LEU A 47 -5.70 15.96 -15.19
CA LEU A 47 -4.29 16.13 -14.85
C LEU A 47 -3.34 15.56 -15.91
N GLY A 48 -3.75 14.46 -16.56
CA GLY A 48 -2.92 13.75 -17.53
C GLY A 48 -1.67 13.11 -16.94
N ILE A 49 -0.95 12.33 -17.75
CA ILE A 49 0.16 11.48 -17.29
C ILE A 49 1.32 12.26 -16.65
N ALA A 50 1.47 13.55 -16.96
CA ALA A 50 2.49 14.42 -16.39
C ALA A 50 2.37 14.57 -14.86
N GLU A 51 1.18 14.36 -14.29
CA GLU A 51 0.98 14.32 -12.84
C GLU A 51 1.88 13.30 -12.14
N ARG A 52 2.21 12.19 -12.81
CA ARG A 52 3.03 11.13 -12.22
C ARG A 52 4.40 11.63 -11.76
N SER A 53 5.03 12.54 -12.51
CA SER A 53 6.35 13.07 -12.15
C SER A 53 6.31 14.07 -11.00
N GLN A 54 5.12 14.56 -10.64
CA GLN A 54 4.91 15.54 -9.57
C GLN A 54 4.61 14.88 -8.22
N ARG A 55 4.33 13.57 -8.20
CA ARG A 55 3.98 12.84 -6.99
C ARG A 55 5.17 12.71 -6.04
N GLN A 56 5.02 13.27 -4.84
CA GLN A 56 5.96 13.04 -3.74
C GLN A 56 5.68 11.70 -3.02
N GLY A 57 4.40 11.32 -2.92
CA GLY A 57 3.97 10.05 -2.33
C GLY A 57 2.91 9.33 -3.17
N PRO A 58 2.68 8.02 -2.93
CA PRO A 58 1.56 7.31 -3.53
C PRO A 58 0.22 7.85 -3.02
N PRO A 59 -0.86 7.79 -3.83
CA PRO A 59 -2.20 8.10 -3.35
C PRO A 59 -2.62 7.18 -2.19
N LEU A 60 -3.43 7.71 -1.29
CA LEU A 60 -3.93 7.05 -0.09
C LEU A 60 -5.46 6.98 -0.02
N TYR A 61 -6.20 7.53 -0.97
CA TYR A 61 -7.67 7.49 -1.03
C TYR A 61 -8.28 6.07 -1.16
N TYR A 62 -7.44 5.05 -1.31
CA TYR A 62 -7.79 3.62 -1.25
C TYR A 62 -6.89 2.83 -0.28
N ALA A 63 -6.29 3.50 0.72
CA ALA A 63 -5.37 2.87 1.67
C ALA A 63 -6.02 1.69 2.42
N GLY A 64 -7.31 1.77 2.75
CA GLY A 64 -8.08 0.70 3.37
C GLY A 64 -8.33 -0.52 2.48
N ASN A 65 -8.27 -0.36 1.16
CA ASN A 65 -8.27 -1.48 0.23
C ASN A 65 -6.89 -2.17 0.16
N LYS A 66 -5.83 -1.44 0.49
CA LYS A 66 -4.45 -1.83 0.18
C LYS A 66 -3.70 -2.45 1.35
N PHE A 67 -3.74 -1.78 2.51
CA PHE A 67 -2.86 -2.09 3.64
C PHE A 67 -3.51 -2.96 4.69
N ARG A 68 -2.69 -3.58 5.53
CA ARG A 68 -3.13 -4.16 6.81
C ARG A 68 -3.01 -3.09 7.89
N GLN A 69 -4.08 -2.84 8.64
CA GLN A 69 -4.12 -1.78 9.65
C GLN A 69 -3.03 -1.90 10.72
N THR A 70 -2.79 -3.12 11.23
CA THR A 70 -1.77 -3.38 12.25
C THR A 70 -0.37 -3.04 11.75
N TRP A 71 -0.07 -3.39 10.50
CA TRP A 71 1.18 -3.00 9.86
C TRP A 71 1.26 -1.48 9.65
N LEU A 72 0.18 -0.86 9.17
CA LEU A 72 0.16 0.58 8.88
C LEU A 72 0.41 1.42 10.14
N ALA A 73 -0.28 1.10 11.25
CA ALA A 73 -0.10 1.78 12.53
C ALA A 73 1.32 1.61 13.09
N ALA A 74 1.93 0.44 12.90
CA ALA A 74 3.32 0.19 13.32
C ALA A 74 4.33 0.92 12.43
N TRP A 75 4.13 0.89 11.10
CA TRP A 75 5.01 1.55 10.14
C TRP A 75 4.97 3.07 10.29
N LEU A 76 3.82 3.67 10.58
CA LEU A 76 3.71 5.11 10.84
C LEU A 76 4.51 5.58 12.07
N GLN A 77 4.79 4.70 13.03
CA GLN A 77 5.64 5.02 14.18
C GLN A 77 7.14 4.93 13.87
N LYS A 78 7.51 4.07 12.93
CA LYS A 78 8.90 3.83 12.55
C LYS A 78 8.97 3.55 11.05
N PRO A 79 8.78 4.59 10.21
CA PRO A 79 8.72 4.39 8.79
C PRO A 79 10.08 3.94 8.26
N VAL A 80 10.03 3.03 7.30
CA VAL A 80 11.19 2.57 6.53
C VAL A 80 10.91 2.74 5.05
N ARG A 81 11.95 3.03 4.27
CA ARG A 81 11.86 3.26 2.83
C ARG A 81 11.35 2.01 2.10
N LEU A 82 10.15 2.10 1.54
CA LEU A 82 9.53 1.01 0.74
C LEU A 82 9.80 1.14 -0.76
N ARG A 83 10.18 2.34 -1.23
CA ARG A 83 10.53 2.63 -2.62
C ARG A 83 11.99 3.07 -2.66
N PRO A 84 12.94 2.19 -3.01
CA PRO A 84 14.35 2.52 -3.03
C PRO A 84 14.66 3.75 -3.90
N GLY A 85 14.04 3.86 -5.08
CA GLY A 85 14.16 5.03 -5.96
C GLY A 85 13.14 6.15 -5.71
N GLY A 86 12.38 6.13 -4.62
CA GLY A 86 11.33 7.14 -4.39
C GLY A 86 10.06 6.96 -5.23
N SER A 87 9.13 7.92 -5.15
CA SER A 87 7.82 7.86 -5.82
C SER A 87 7.92 7.96 -7.35
N PHE A 88 8.87 8.76 -7.81
CA PHE A 88 9.23 8.93 -9.22
C PHE A 88 10.75 8.81 -9.40
N PRO A 89 11.27 7.58 -9.60
CA PRO A 89 12.71 7.31 -9.68
C PRO A 89 13.50 8.18 -10.65
N PRO A 90 13.00 8.57 -11.84
CA PRO A 90 13.75 9.43 -12.74
C PRO A 90 14.16 10.78 -12.14
N ALA A 91 13.43 11.32 -11.15
CA ALA A 91 13.80 12.56 -10.46
C ALA A 91 14.94 12.39 -9.45
N HIS A 92 15.29 11.14 -9.13
CA HIS A 92 16.31 10.75 -8.16
C HIS A 92 17.44 9.96 -8.80
N THR A 93 17.54 9.94 -10.13
CA THR A 93 18.57 9.21 -10.87
C THR A 93 19.70 10.15 -11.27
N GLN A 94 20.93 9.77 -10.94
CA GLN A 94 22.16 10.39 -11.41
C GLN A 94 22.84 9.47 -12.44
N GLN A 95 23.34 10.06 -13.52
CA GLN A 95 24.19 9.36 -14.48
C GLN A 95 25.63 9.30 -13.94
N THR A 96 26.23 8.11 -13.90
CA THR A 96 27.64 7.91 -13.57
C THR A 96 28.36 7.17 -14.70
N GLU A 97 29.70 7.09 -14.65
CA GLU A 97 30.48 6.36 -15.67
C GLU A 97 30.12 4.87 -15.74
N GLU A 98 29.70 4.27 -14.62
CA GLU A 98 29.27 2.88 -14.54
C GLU A 98 27.78 2.68 -14.82
N GLY A 99 27.06 3.74 -15.18
CA GLY A 99 25.63 3.74 -15.48
C GLY A 99 24.78 4.51 -14.46
N ASP A 100 23.48 4.49 -14.67
CA ASP A 100 22.51 5.23 -13.87
C ASP A 100 22.40 4.66 -12.45
N ARG A 101 22.43 5.54 -11.44
CA ARG A 101 22.28 5.20 -10.03
C ARG A 101 21.26 6.09 -9.34
N ILE A 102 20.60 5.57 -8.32
CA ILE A 102 19.73 6.38 -7.47
C ILE A 102 20.59 7.24 -6.55
N ASP A 103 20.41 8.55 -6.60
CA ASP A 103 20.93 9.49 -5.63
C ASP A 103 20.06 9.45 -4.36
N ALA A 104 20.52 8.66 -3.39
CA ALA A 104 19.82 8.50 -2.12
C ALA A 104 19.72 9.82 -1.33
N SER A 105 20.62 10.79 -1.55
CA SER A 105 20.59 12.07 -0.85
C SER A 105 19.43 12.98 -1.29
N SER A 106 18.91 12.75 -2.50
CA SER A 106 17.75 13.48 -3.04
C SER A 106 16.40 12.98 -2.53
N LEU A 107 16.39 11.87 -1.78
CA LEU A 107 15.17 11.22 -1.36
C LEU A 107 14.68 11.76 -0.01
N ALA A 108 13.41 12.18 0.03
CA ALA A 108 12.78 12.56 1.30
C ALA A 108 12.66 11.36 2.26
N GLU A 109 12.82 11.64 3.54
CA GLU A 109 12.47 10.73 4.64
C GLU A 109 11.00 10.92 5.02
N HIS A 110 10.34 9.83 5.42
CA HIS A 110 8.95 9.89 5.83
C HIS A 110 8.82 10.33 7.29
N ILE A 111 7.81 11.14 7.60
CA ILE A 111 7.53 11.57 8.98
C ILE A 111 7.19 10.37 9.87
N ALA A 112 7.66 10.39 11.12
CA ALA A 112 7.28 9.43 12.15
C ALA A 112 6.22 10.06 13.07
N LEU A 113 5.20 9.29 13.43
CA LEU A 113 4.16 9.70 14.37
C LEU A 113 4.36 9.02 15.73
N ALA A 114 3.94 9.68 16.81
CA ALA A 114 3.79 9.02 18.09
C ALA A 114 2.72 7.92 18.01
N ALA A 115 2.73 6.98 18.97
CA ALA A 115 1.89 5.77 18.92
C ALA A 115 0.39 6.06 18.74
N GLU A 116 -0.14 7.04 19.47
CA GLU A 116 -1.57 7.36 19.42
C GLU A 116 -1.98 8.07 18.11
N PRO A 117 -1.32 9.15 17.66
CA PRO A 117 -1.54 9.70 16.32
C PRO A 117 -1.38 8.67 15.20
N ALA A 118 -0.41 7.77 15.30
CA ALA A 118 -0.22 6.70 14.32
C ALA A 118 -1.43 5.75 14.24
N ARG A 119 -2.01 5.39 15.39
CA ARG A 119 -3.24 4.59 15.47
C ARG A 119 -4.42 5.31 14.83
N GLN A 120 -4.65 6.57 15.19
CA GLN A 120 -5.75 7.39 14.67
C GLN A 120 -5.65 7.58 13.15
N VAL A 121 -4.45 7.94 12.65
CA VAL A 121 -4.21 8.09 11.20
C VAL A 121 -4.39 6.75 10.49
N ALA A 122 -3.90 5.64 11.05
CA ALA A 122 -4.13 4.33 10.46
C ALA A 122 -5.62 4.00 10.38
N GLU A 123 -6.41 4.24 11.43
CA GLU A 123 -7.87 4.05 11.40
C GLU A 123 -8.55 4.89 10.32
N TYR A 124 -8.21 6.17 10.22
CA TYR A 124 -8.70 7.04 9.17
C TYR A 124 -8.34 6.51 7.77
N LEU A 125 -7.07 6.22 7.51
CA LEU A 125 -6.62 5.70 6.22
C LEU A 125 -7.29 4.37 5.86
N MET A 126 -7.58 3.52 6.85
CA MET A 126 -8.30 2.27 6.63
C MET A 126 -9.78 2.48 6.25
N SER A 127 -10.36 3.63 6.58
CA SER A 127 -11.71 4.01 6.12
C SER A 127 -11.74 4.44 4.64
N LEU A 128 -10.58 4.78 4.05
CA LEU A 128 -10.47 5.19 2.66
C LEU A 128 -10.48 3.96 1.74
N GLN A 129 -11.63 3.69 1.14
CA GLN A 129 -11.91 2.46 0.41
C GLN A 129 -12.52 2.68 -0.99
N ALA A 130 -12.00 3.65 -1.75
CA ALA A 130 -12.55 4.04 -3.05
C ALA A 130 -12.65 2.90 -4.09
N HIS A 131 -12.01 1.74 -3.86
CA HIS A 131 -11.90 0.66 -4.83
C HIS A 131 -12.39 -0.70 -4.31
N ASN A 132 -13.37 -0.73 -3.41
CA ASN A 132 -13.97 -1.99 -2.92
C ASN A 132 -14.38 -2.95 -4.04
N ALA A 133 -14.99 -2.43 -5.13
CA ALA A 133 -15.41 -3.24 -6.28
C ALA A 133 -14.26 -4.00 -6.97
N LEU A 134 -13.02 -3.50 -6.91
CA LEU A 134 -11.86 -4.21 -7.49
C LEU A 134 -11.45 -5.43 -6.67
N LEU A 135 -11.71 -5.41 -5.36
CA LEU A 135 -11.43 -6.53 -4.47
C LEU A 135 -12.52 -7.60 -4.55
N GLU A 136 -13.78 -7.21 -4.68
CA GLU A 136 -14.92 -8.12 -4.80
C GLU A 136 -14.85 -9.01 -6.05
N GLN A 137 -14.17 -8.53 -7.10
CA GLN A 137 -13.95 -9.27 -8.35
C GLN A 137 -12.76 -10.23 -8.28
N ASP A 138 -11.93 -10.13 -7.24
CA ASP A 138 -10.75 -10.97 -7.09
C ASP A 138 -11.10 -12.27 -6.35
N SER A 139 -10.70 -13.41 -6.92
CA SER A 139 -10.98 -14.73 -6.37
C SER A 139 -9.73 -15.39 -5.78
N TYR A 140 -8.67 -14.61 -5.48
CA TYR A 140 -7.42 -15.18 -5.01
C TYR A 140 -7.59 -15.87 -3.65
N GLN A 141 -7.00 -17.07 -3.56
CA GLN A 141 -6.88 -17.80 -2.31
C GLN A 141 -5.40 -18.11 -2.06
N PRO A 142 -4.87 -17.84 -0.84
CA PRO A 142 -3.48 -18.12 -0.52
C PRO A 142 -3.12 -19.60 -0.73
N GLY A 143 -2.12 -19.84 -1.57
CA GLY A 143 -1.59 -21.17 -1.89
C GLY A 143 -0.14 -21.34 -1.49
N LYS A 144 0.46 -22.43 -2.00
CA LYS A 144 1.89 -22.73 -1.87
C LYS A 144 2.56 -22.70 -3.24
N ILE A 145 3.83 -22.33 -3.25
CA ILE A 145 4.70 -22.44 -4.42
C ILE A 145 6.09 -22.91 -3.97
N ALA A 146 6.74 -23.73 -4.78
CA ALA A 146 8.15 -24.05 -4.53
C ALA A 146 8.99 -22.78 -4.71
N LEU A 147 9.78 -22.41 -3.68
CA LEU A 147 10.50 -21.13 -3.65
C LEU A 147 11.36 -20.90 -4.90
N ARG A 148 12.08 -21.93 -5.35
CA ARG A 148 12.89 -21.88 -6.57
C ARG A 148 12.05 -21.57 -7.81
N MET A 149 10.87 -22.17 -7.94
CA MET A 149 9.99 -21.93 -9.08
C MET A 149 9.37 -20.53 -9.03
N GLY A 150 8.91 -20.08 -7.86
CA GLY A 150 8.41 -18.72 -7.69
C GLY A 150 9.46 -17.66 -8.02
N LYS A 151 10.70 -17.87 -7.56
CA LYS A 151 11.84 -16.99 -7.87
C LYS A 151 12.16 -16.96 -9.37
N MET A 152 12.13 -18.10 -10.06
CA MET A 152 12.33 -18.11 -11.51
C MET A 152 11.20 -17.41 -12.26
N ASP A 153 9.95 -17.63 -11.85
CA ASP A 153 8.80 -16.95 -12.46
C ASP A 153 8.91 -15.43 -12.29
N PHE A 154 9.14 -14.97 -11.06
CA PHE A 154 9.30 -13.55 -10.74
C PHE A 154 10.49 -12.90 -11.47
N ARG A 155 11.69 -13.51 -11.40
CA ARG A 155 12.92 -12.89 -11.91
C ARG A 155 13.18 -13.12 -13.40
N LYS A 156 12.88 -14.30 -13.92
CA LYS A 156 13.32 -14.71 -15.26
C LYS A 156 12.19 -14.72 -16.28
N PHE A 157 11.00 -15.21 -15.90
CA PHE A 157 9.91 -15.35 -16.86
C PHE A 157 9.00 -14.11 -16.94
N LYS A 158 8.85 -13.37 -15.83
CA LYS A 158 8.02 -12.15 -15.76
C LYS A 158 8.84 -10.87 -15.64
N GLY A 159 10.13 -10.97 -15.32
CA GLY A 159 11.04 -9.82 -15.24
C GLY A 159 10.68 -8.81 -14.16
N CYS A 160 9.89 -9.20 -13.15
CA CYS A 160 9.45 -8.31 -12.07
C CYS A 160 10.65 -7.71 -11.32
N ASN A 161 11.75 -8.45 -11.24
CA ASN A 161 12.98 -8.02 -10.58
C ASN A 161 13.75 -6.94 -11.34
N ALA A 162 13.36 -6.59 -12.57
CA ALA A 162 13.95 -5.44 -13.27
C ALA A 162 13.56 -4.11 -12.58
N CYS A 163 12.42 -4.08 -11.91
CA CYS A 163 11.93 -2.91 -11.18
C CYS A 163 11.86 -3.13 -9.67
N HIS A 164 11.51 -4.34 -9.22
CA HIS A 164 11.25 -4.63 -7.82
C HIS A 164 12.37 -5.42 -7.15
N GLN A 165 12.51 -5.24 -5.84
CA GLN A 165 13.34 -6.10 -4.99
C GLN A 165 12.50 -7.25 -4.41
N ASP A 166 13.00 -8.49 -4.50
CA ASP A 166 12.41 -9.68 -3.86
C ASP A 166 13.28 -10.27 -2.74
N ALA A 167 14.37 -9.58 -2.40
CA ALA A 167 15.13 -9.67 -1.16
C ALA A 167 15.86 -8.34 -0.94
N PRO A 168 16.35 -8.02 0.27
CA PRO A 168 17.15 -6.82 0.50
C PRO A 168 18.26 -6.67 -0.54
N GLU A 169 18.35 -5.48 -1.14
CA GLU A 169 19.36 -5.10 -2.14
C GLU A 169 19.40 -5.99 -3.40
N THR A 170 18.37 -6.83 -3.60
CA THR A 170 18.33 -7.77 -4.72
C THR A 170 17.16 -7.48 -5.64
N GLY A 171 17.45 -6.93 -6.81
CA GLY A 171 16.47 -6.55 -7.84
C GLY A 171 16.57 -5.08 -8.21
N GLY A 172 15.54 -4.57 -8.89
CA GLY A 172 15.48 -3.19 -9.34
C GLY A 172 15.11 -2.23 -8.21
N MET A 173 15.37 -0.94 -8.43
CA MET A 173 15.07 0.13 -7.47
C MET A 173 13.90 1.04 -7.89
N SER A 174 13.39 0.86 -9.10
CA SER A 174 12.35 1.73 -9.67
C SER A 174 10.93 1.38 -9.23
N GLY A 175 10.71 0.16 -8.75
CA GLY A 175 9.48 -0.28 -8.09
C GLY A 175 9.65 -0.32 -6.56
N PRO A 176 8.54 -0.42 -5.79
CA PRO A 176 8.62 -0.71 -4.37
C PRO A 176 9.29 -2.07 -4.12
N GLU A 177 9.95 -2.22 -2.98
CA GLU A 177 10.34 -3.55 -2.52
C GLU A 177 9.10 -4.43 -2.35
N LEU A 178 9.29 -5.74 -2.57
CA LEU A 178 8.23 -6.73 -2.49
C LEU A 178 8.54 -7.86 -1.50
N TYR A 179 9.74 -7.90 -0.91
CA TYR A 179 10.11 -8.95 0.05
C TYR A 179 9.38 -8.81 1.40
N THR A 180 8.86 -7.62 1.74
CA THR A 180 7.93 -7.44 2.87
C THR A 180 6.46 -7.28 2.45
N ALA A 181 6.15 -7.41 1.15
CA ALA A 181 4.82 -7.09 0.63
C ALA A 181 3.70 -7.89 1.30
N TRP A 182 3.97 -9.14 1.67
CA TRP A 182 2.96 -9.99 2.31
C TRP A 182 2.57 -9.51 3.71
N GLN A 183 3.49 -8.91 4.47
CA GLN A 183 3.21 -8.37 5.81
C GLN A 183 2.35 -7.10 5.72
N ARG A 184 2.57 -6.31 4.68
CA ARG A 184 1.99 -4.96 4.57
C ARG A 184 0.69 -4.90 3.78
N LEU A 185 0.56 -5.71 2.73
CA LEU A 185 -0.55 -5.61 1.78
C LEU A 185 -1.60 -6.69 2.02
N GLN A 186 -2.85 -6.37 1.67
CA GLN A 186 -3.94 -7.34 1.67
C GLN A 186 -3.79 -8.28 0.46
N PRO A 187 -4.02 -9.60 0.61
CA PRO A 187 -3.83 -10.56 -0.49
C PRO A 187 -4.62 -10.24 -1.76
N ALA A 188 -5.90 -9.86 -1.61
CA ALA A 188 -6.77 -9.49 -2.74
C ALA A 188 -6.27 -8.21 -3.44
N PHE A 189 -5.69 -7.26 -2.70
CA PHE A 189 -5.03 -6.09 -3.31
C PHE A 189 -3.82 -6.50 -4.15
N ILE A 190 -2.95 -7.37 -3.62
CA ILE A 190 -1.76 -7.82 -4.38
C ILE A 190 -2.19 -8.50 -5.68
N SER A 191 -3.17 -9.41 -5.62
CA SER A 191 -3.68 -10.11 -6.80
C SER A 191 -4.27 -9.14 -7.83
N SER A 192 -5.25 -8.33 -7.43
CA SER A 192 -5.94 -7.40 -8.32
C SER A 192 -5.00 -6.33 -8.90
N TYR A 193 -4.03 -5.83 -8.12
CA TYR A 193 -3.05 -4.86 -8.60
C TYR A 193 -2.07 -5.45 -9.63
N ILE A 194 -1.62 -6.70 -9.46
CA ILE A 194 -0.78 -7.36 -10.47
C ILE A 194 -1.59 -7.63 -11.75
N LYS A 195 -2.88 -7.94 -11.62
CA LYS A 195 -3.78 -8.20 -12.75
C LYS A 195 -3.99 -6.95 -13.60
N ASP A 196 -4.33 -5.83 -12.96
CA ASP A 196 -4.50 -4.54 -13.62
C ASP A 196 -4.07 -3.38 -12.71
N PRO A 197 -2.80 -2.94 -12.80
CA PRO A 197 -2.34 -1.81 -12.01
C PRO A 197 -2.97 -0.48 -12.45
N THR A 198 -3.51 -0.38 -13.68
CA THR A 198 -4.13 0.85 -14.19
C THR A 198 -5.56 1.05 -13.68
N ALA A 199 -6.23 -0.03 -13.27
CA ALA A 199 -7.51 0.06 -12.56
C ALA A 199 -7.38 0.69 -11.16
N TRP A 200 -6.21 0.56 -10.52
CA TRP A 200 -5.92 1.14 -9.21
C TRP A 200 -5.28 2.54 -9.28
N ASP A 201 -4.50 2.78 -10.32
CA ASP A 201 -3.79 4.04 -10.54
C ASP A 201 -3.66 4.25 -12.06
N PRO A 202 -4.49 5.12 -12.68
CA PRO A 202 -4.44 5.37 -14.11
C PRO A 202 -3.08 5.83 -14.63
N HIS A 203 -2.22 6.37 -13.75
CA HIS A 203 -0.85 6.79 -14.06
C HIS A 203 0.20 5.83 -13.46
N SER A 204 -0.15 4.56 -13.27
CA SER A 204 0.79 3.54 -12.79
C SER A 204 1.94 3.35 -13.76
N MET A 205 3.16 3.27 -13.23
CA MET A 205 4.36 2.90 -13.99
C MET A 205 4.51 1.37 -14.12
N MET A 206 3.72 0.58 -13.38
CA MET A 206 3.78 -0.88 -13.49
C MET A 206 3.07 -1.30 -14.78
N PRO A 207 3.70 -2.09 -15.67
CA PRO A 207 3.09 -2.50 -16.91
C PRO A 207 1.94 -3.49 -16.68
N VAL A 208 0.91 -3.41 -17.53
CA VAL A 208 -0.16 -4.42 -17.58
C VAL A 208 0.37 -5.68 -18.25
N LEU A 209 0.53 -6.75 -17.47
CA LEU A 209 1.21 -7.98 -17.92
C LEU A 209 0.39 -8.84 -18.90
N LYS A 210 -0.93 -8.59 -19.06
CA LYS A 210 -1.85 -9.38 -19.89
C LYS A 210 -1.71 -10.90 -19.67
N VAL A 211 -1.69 -11.32 -18.41
CA VAL A 211 -1.59 -12.74 -18.01
C VAL A 211 -2.91 -13.24 -17.42
N LYS A 212 -3.10 -14.57 -17.44
CA LYS A 212 -4.25 -15.23 -16.79
C LYS A 212 -4.13 -15.18 -15.26
N ASP A 213 -5.26 -15.23 -14.56
CA ASP A 213 -5.34 -15.21 -13.09
C ASP A 213 -4.44 -16.27 -12.42
N ALA A 214 -4.37 -17.48 -12.99
CA ALA A 214 -3.48 -18.53 -12.47
C ALA A 214 -1.99 -18.14 -12.45
N ALA A 215 -1.53 -17.28 -13.38
CA ALA A 215 -0.17 -16.76 -13.37
C ALA A 215 0.01 -15.65 -12.34
N VAL A 216 -0.98 -14.77 -12.18
CA VAL A 216 -1.02 -13.76 -11.11
C VAL A 216 -0.93 -14.44 -9.75
N HIS A 217 -1.75 -15.46 -9.50
CA HIS A 217 -1.78 -16.18 -8.23
C HIS A 217 -0.45 -16.85 -7.90
N LYS A 218 0.33 -17.31 -8.89
CA LYS A 218 1.69 -17.84 -8.68
C LYS A 218 2.65 -16.76 -8.17
N LEU A 219 2.56 -15.53 -8.71
CA LEU A 219 3.33 -14.39 -8.23
C LEU A 219 2.92 -14.01 -6.80
N VAL A 220 1.61 -13.95 -6.50
CA VAL A 220 1.14 -13.65 -5.14
C VAL A 220 1.60 -14.73 -4.14
N ASN A 221 1.53 -16.00 -4.51
CA ASN A 221 2.05 -17.11 -3.70
C ASN A 221 3.56 -17.02 -3.48
N TYR A 222 4.31 -16.49 -4.44
CA TYR A 222 5.75 -16.25 -4.27
C TYR A 222 6.01 -15.12 -3.26
N LEU A 223 5.29 -14.00 -3.37
CA LEU A 223 5.38 -12.90 -2.41
C LEU A 223 5.00 -13.34 -0.98
N LYS A 224 3.99 -14.21 -0.86
CA LYS A 224 3.67 -14.90 0.40
C LYS A 224 4.86 -15.72 0.90
N ALA A 225 5.42 -16.58 0.05
CA ALA A 225 6.47 -17.50 0.43
C ALA A 225 7.79 -16.83 0.84
N ILE A 226 8.13 -15.66 0.27
CA ILE A 226 9.31 -14.88 0.71
C ILE A 226 9.02 -14.03 1.95
N GLY A 227 7.78 -13.58 2.14
CA GLY A 227 7.41 -12.82 3.33
C GLY A 227 7.33 -13.70 4.58
N GLU A 228 6.97 -14.98 4.47
CA GLU A 228 6.81 -15.88 5.61
C GLU A 228 8.10 -16.62 6.03
N GLN A 229 9.24 -16.28 5.42
CA GLN A 229 10.56 -16.76 5.84
C GLN A 229 11.08 -15.96 7.03
#